data_AF-A0A380SYG5-F1
#
_entry.id   AF-A0A380SYG5-F1
#
_cell.length_a   1.000
_cell.length_b   1.000
_cell.length_c   1.000
_cell.angle_alpha   90.00
_cell.angle_beta   90.00
_cell.angle_gamma   90.00
#
_symmetry.space_group_name_H-M   'P 1'
#
loop_
_entity.id
_entity.type
_entity.pdbx_description
1 polymer ?
#
loop_
_entity_poly.entity_id
_entity_poly.type
_entity_poly.pdbx_seq_one_letter_code
_entity_poly.pdbx_strand_id
1 'polypeptide(L)'
;MFDLTSLEADDDGSSSKISMRYTYDRSRHRVLVEQKVAAKRFSIRWDRAHVVLERLGKLEALLAEQLPREKVAAILGVDCQSSSGRSDQSAELIARVN
;
A
#
# COMPACT_ATOMS: atom_id res chain seq x y z
N MET A 1 -7.42 -18.88 -2.00
CA MET A 1 -7.80 -18.29 -0.70
C MET A 1 -6.62 -18.47 0.22
N PHE A 2 -6.22 -17.43 0.94
CA PHE A 2 -5.07 -17.45 1.85
C PHE A 2 -5.49 -16.87 3.20
N ASP A 3 -5.08 -17.52 4.30
CA ASP A 3 -5.48 -17.14 5.66
C ASP A 3 -4.24 -16.84 6.52
N LEU A 4 -4.29 -15.72 7.26
CA LEU A 4 -3.23 -15.30 8.19
C LEU A 4 -3.84 -15.02 9.56
N THR A 5 -3.15 -15.46 10.61
CA THR A 5 -3.57 -15.21 12.00
C THR A 5 -2.43 -14.57 12.77
N SER A 6 -2.72 -13.49 13.49
CA SER A 6 -1.78 -12.74 14.33
C SER A 6 -2.36 -12.55 15.73
N LEU A 7 -1.50 -12.33 16.72
CA LEU A 7 -1.86 -11.88 18.06
C LEU A 7 -1.26 -10.49 18.23
N GLU A 8 -2.10 -9.47 18.37
CA GLU A 8 -1.66 -8.09 18.64
C GLU A 8 -2.08 -7.70 20.06
N ALA A 9 -1.19 -7.07 20.81
CA ALA A 9 -1.55 -6.42 22.06
C ALA A 9 -2.34 -5.15 21.73
N ASP A 10 -3.48 -4.95 22.38
CA ASP A 10 -4.19 -3.67 22.37
C ASP A 10 -3.51 -2.66 23.30
N ASP A 11 -3.96 -1.40 23.24
CA ASP A 11 -3.41 -0.30 24.04
C ASP A 11 -3.53 -0.55 25.57
N ASP A 12 -4.43 -1.43 25.99
CA ASP A 12 -4.62 -1.86 27.38
C ASP A 12 -3.74 -3.06 27.77
N GLY A 13 -2.87 -3.53 26.85
CA GLY A 13 -1.97 -4.66 27.06
C GLY A 13 -2.62 -6.04 26.94
N SER A 14 -3.90 -6.11 26.54
CA SER A 14 -4.62 -7.36 26.30
C SER A 14 -4.34 -7.89 24.90
N SER A 15 -4.09 -9.20 24.77
CA SER A 15 -3.82 -9.80 23.45
C SER A 15 -5.11 -10.13 22.70
N SER A 16 -5.23 -9.56 21.50
CA SER A 16 -6.34 -9.79 20.58
C SER A 16 -5.90 -10.64 19.39
N LYS A 17 -6.61 -11.74 19.15
CA LYS A 17 -6.41 -12.57 17.96
C LYS A 17 -6.98 -11.87 16.73
N ILE A 18 -6.13 -11.59 15.74
CA ILE A 18 -6.53 -11.06 14.44
C ILE A 18 -6.50 -12.20 13.43
N SER A 19 -7.60 -12.40 12.70
CA SER A 19 -7.70 -13.36 11.61
C SER A 19 -7.99 -12.62 10.31
N MET A 20 -7.16 -12.79 9.30
CA MET A 20 -7.29 -12.19 7.99
C MET A 20 -7.44 -13.27 6.92
N ARG A 21 -8.39 -13.07 6.01
CA ARG A 21 -8.63 -13.95 4.86
C ARG A 21 -8.57 -13.16 3.56
N TYR A 22 -7.81 -13.67 2.61
CA TYR A 22 -7.57 -13.06 1.30
C TYR A 22 -8.12 -13.96 0.19
N THR A 23 -9.02 -13.40 -0.61
CA THR A 23 -9.62 -14.08 -1.76
C THR A 23 -9.48 -13.24 -3.02
N TYR A 24 -8.71 -13.71 -4.00
CA TYR A 24 -8.58 -13.02 -5.29
C TYR A 24 -9.77 -13.33 -6.20
N ASP A 25 -10.49 -12.29 -6.61
CA ASP A 25 -11.55 -12.34 -7.61
C ASP A 25 -10.96 -12.00 -8.99
N ARG A 26 -10.88 -13.02 -9.85
CA ARG A 26 -10.39 -12.89 -11.23
C ARG A 26 -11.29 -12.06 -12.13
N SER A 27 -12.61 -12.04 -11.88
CA SER A 27 -13.54 -11.26 -12.70
C SER A 27 -13.36 -9.76 -12.50
N ARG A 28 -13.01 -9.35 -11.28
CA ARG A 28 -12.85 -7.94 -10.88
C ARG A 28 -11.40 -7.52 -10.75
N HIS A 29 -10.45 -8.45 -10.87
CA HIS A 29 -9.03 -8.25 -10.61
C HIS A 29 -8.77 -7.60 -9.24
N ARG A 30 -9.50 -8.03 -8.21
CA ARG A 30 -9.44 -7.44 -6.85
C ARG A 30 -9.28 -8.53 -5.81
N VAL A 31 -8.58 -8.20 -4.72
CA VAL A 31 -8.51 -9.09 -3.54
C VAL A 31 -9.60 -8.68 -2.56
N LEU A 32 -10.44 -9.63 -2.15
CA LEU A 32 -11.30 -9.51 -0.99
C LEU A 32 -10.46 -9.77 0.26
N VAL A 33 -10.45 -8.83 1.17
CA VAL A 33 -9.80 -8.91 2.49
C VAL A 33 -10.90 -8.95 3.54
N GLU A 34 -10.93 -10.02 4.31
CA GLU A 34 -11.85 -10.19 5.43
C GLU A 34 -11.04 -10.23 6.71
N GLN A 35 -11.29 -9.28 7.62
CA GLN A 35 -10.55 -9.15 8.87
C GLN A 35 -11.49 -9.34 10.06
N LYS A 36 -11.09 -10.19 11.00
CA LYS A 36 -11.75 -10.39 12.28
C LYS A 36 -10.78 -10.10 13.40
N VAL A 37 -11.20 -9.28 14.37
CA VAL A 37 -10.44 -8.98 15.59
C VAL A 37 -11.17 -9.60 16.78
N ALA A 38 -10.47 -10.42 17.56
CA ALA A 38 -11.00 -11.19 18.68
C ALA A 38 -12.29 -11.95 18.31
N ALA A 39 -13.31 -11.90 19.17
CA ALA A 39 -14.61 -12.54 18.95
C ALA A 39 -15.56 -11.74 18.03
N LYS A 40 -15.12 -10.61 17.44
CA LYS A 40 -15.99 -9.75 16.62
C LYS A 40 -16.33 -10.39 15.26
N ARG A 41 -17.26 -9.78 14.53
CA ARG A 41 -17.62 -10.18 13.15
C ARG A 41 -16.50 -9.80 12.18
N PHE A 42 -16.44 -10.49 11.04
CA PHE A 42 -15.53 -10.13 9.95
C PHE A 42 -15.95 -8.79 9.31
N SER A 43 -15.01 -7.86 9.25
CA SER A 43 -15.06 -6.67 8.41
C SER A 43 -14.58 -7.04 7.02
N ILE A 44 -15.36 -6.71 5.99
CA ILE A 44 -15.08 -7.07 4.60
C ILE A 44 -14.64 -5.82 3.85
N ARG A 45 -13.46 -5.86 3.23
CA ARG A 45 -12.94 -4.78 2.38
C ARG A 45 -12.36 -5.37 1.11
N TRP A 46 -12.59 -4.71 -0.02
CA TRP A 46 -11.84 -5.01 -1.24
C TRP A 46 -10.53 -4.24 -1.21
N ASP A 47 -9.41 -4.93 -1.32
CA ASP A 47 -8.13 -4.31 -1.62
C ASP A 47 -8.18 -3.74 -3.04
N ARG A 48 -7.96 -2.43 -3.12
CA ARG A 48 -7.99 -1.65 -4.35
C ARG A 48 -6.60 -1.16 -4.74
N ALA A 49 -5.57 -1.38 -3.92
CA ALA A 49 -4.25 -0.78 -4.12
C ALA A 49 -3.68 -1.15 -5.49
N HIS A 50 -3.68 -2.45 -5.83
CA HIS A 50 -3.17 -2.92 -7.11
C HIS A 50 -3.93 -2.34 -8.31
N VAL A 51 -5.26 -2.35 -8.28
CA VAL A 51 -6.11 -1.81 -9.37
C VAL A 51 -5.93 -0.30 -9.53
N VAL A 52 -5.76 0.43 -8.43
CA VAL A 52 -5.51 1.88 -8.44
C VAL A 52 -4.14 2.15 -9.04
N LEU A 53 -3.10 1.43 -8.62
CA LEU A 53 -1.74 1.57 -9.16
C LEU A 53 -1.67 1.25 -10.65
N GLU A 54 -2.32 0.17 -11.11
CA GLU A 54 -2.35 -0.20 -12.53
C GLU A 54 -3.02 0.90 -13.38
N ARG A 55 -4.14 1.45 -12.89
CA ARG A 55 -4.86 2.55 -13.56
C ARG A 55 -4.06 3.84 -13.54
N LEU A 56 -3.38 4.15 -12.43
CA LEU A 56 -2.48 5.30 -12.33
C LEU A 56 -1.33 5.18 -13.33
N GLY A 57 -0.70 4.02 -13.46
CA GLY A 57 0.38 3.81 -14.44
C GLY A 57 -0.10 3.96 -15.89
N LYS A 58 -1.29 3.45 -16.22
CA LYS A 58 -1.92 3.68 -17.54
C LYS A 58 -2.20 5.16 -17.80
N LEU A 59 -2.69 5.87 -16.79
CA LEU A 59 -2.97 7.31 -16.89
C LEU A 59 -1.68 8.12 -17.04
N GLU A 60 -0.63 7.77 -16.30
CA GLU A 60 0.70 8.39 -16.43
C GLU A 60 1.26 8.22 -17.84
N ALA A 61 1.20 7.02 -18.41
CA ALA A 61 1.66 6.76 -19.77
C ALA A 61 0.92 7.62 -20.81
N LEU A 62 -0.41 7.67 -20.74
CA LEU A 62 -1.23 8.47 -21.66
C LEU A 62 -0.98 9.98 -21.52
N LEU A 63 -0.77 10.47 -20.30
CA LEU A 63 -0.47 11.88 -20.06
C LEU A 63 0.95 12.25 -20.49
N ALA A 64 1.92 11.35 -20.31
CA ALA A 64 3.31 11.57 -20.71
C ALA A 64 3.49 11.65 -22.24
N GLU A 65 2.56 11.08 -23.02
CA GLU A 65 2.52 11.26 -24.47
C GLU A 65 2.15 12.70 -24.88
N GLN A 66 1.48 13.47 -24.02
CA GLN A 66 0.94 14.79 -24.36
C GLN A 66 1.52 15.94 -23.54
N LEU A 67 2.06 15.67 -22.35
CA LEU A 67 2.47 16.68 -21.39
C LEU A 67 3.91 16.44 -20.90
N PRO A 68 4.67 17.51 -20.61
CA PRO A 68 5.93 17.41 -19.89
C PRO A 68 5.77 16.68 -18.56
N ARG A 69 6.79 15.91 -18.19
CA ARG A 69 6.76 15.02 -17.01
C ARG A 69 6.46 15.76 -15.71
N GLU A 70 6.94 17.00 -15.54
CA GLU A 70 6.65 17.79 -14.34
C GLU A 70 5.16 18.12 -14.21
N LYS A 71 4.47 18.33 -15.33
CA LYS A 71 3.02 18.55 -15.34
C LYS A 71 2.25 17.26 -15.05
N VAL A 72 2.69 16.13 -15.60
CA VAL A 72 2.08 14.82 -15.31
C VAL A 72 2.20 14.50 -13.81
N ALA A 73 3.38 14.70 -13.24
CA ALA A 73 3.66 14.55 -11.82
C ALA A 73 2.77 15.44 -10.93
N ALA A 74 2.64 16.72 -11.28
CA ALA A 74 1.75 17.65 -10.57
C ALA A 74 0.27 17.23 -10.66
N ILE A 75 -0.18 16.72 -11.82
CA ILE A 75 -1.56 16.25 -12.03
C ILE A 75 -1.85 14.98 -11.22
N LEU A 76 -0.91 14.03 -11.22
CA LEU A 76 -1.07 12.76 -10.51
C LEU A 76 -0.76 12.88 -9.01
N GLY A 77 -0.29 14.04 -8.55
CA GLY A 77 0.17 14.24 -7.17
C GLY A 77 1.36 13.35 -6.81
N VAL A 78 2.11 12.91 -7.82
CA VAL A 78 3.34 12.14 -7.65
C VAL A 78 4.45 13.15 -7.63
N ASP A 79 5.03 13.45 -6.47
CA ASP A 79 6.15 14.38 -6.39
C ASP A 79 7.28 13.92 -7.31
N CYS A 80 7.56 14.72 -8.34
CA CYS A 80 8.74 14.55 -9.19
C CYS A 80 10.00 14.96 -8.39
N GLN A 81 10.33 14.26 -7.32
CA GLN A 81 11.67 14.29 -6.74
C GLN A 81 12.58 13.36 -7.55
N SER A 82 12.93 13.78 -8.77
CA SER A 82 14.07 13.22 -9.47
C SER A 82 14.92 14.35 -10.02
N SER A 83 15.84 14.85 -9.17
CA SER A 83 17.21 15.27 -9.50
C SER A 83 17.70 16.47 -8.67
N SER A 84 17.90 16.31 -7.36
CA SER A 84 18.96 17.05 -6.63
C SER A 84 19.12 16.50 -5.21
N GLY A 85 20.27 15.88 -4.92
CA GLY A 85 20.81 15.75 -3.56
C GLY A 85 20.06 14.84 -2.59
N ARG A 86 20.06 13.52 -2.82
CA ARG A 86 19.81 12.56 -1.73
C ARG A 86 20.78 11.39 -1.77
N SER A 87 22.08 11.72 -1.81
CA SER A 87 23.17 10.76 -1.62
C SER A 87 23.72 10.72 -0.18
N ASP A 88 23.22 11.53 0.77
CA ASP A 88 23.87 11.63 2.10
C ASP A 88 23.05 11.22 3.33
N GLN A 89 21.75 10.93 3.25
CA GLN A 89 20.98 10.60 4.46
C GLN A 89 20.83 9.10 4.75
N SER A 90 21.19 8.22 3.81
CA SER A 90 21.16 6.76 4.04
C SER A 90 22.42 6.23 4.73
N ALA A 91 23.53 6.97 4.68
CA ALA A 91 24.80 6.58 5.31
C ALA A 91 24.86 6.91 6.81
N GLU A 92 24.12 7.91 7.29
CA GLU A 92 24.19 8.37 8.68
C GLU A 92 23.37 7.49 9.65
N LEU A 93 22.38 6.74 9.15
CA LEU A 93 21.58 5.81 9.96
C LEU A 93 22.27 4.47 10.23
N ILE A 94 23.30 4.10 9.45
CA ILE A 94 24.09 2.88 9.67
C ILE A 94 25.22 3.12 10.68
N ALA A 95 25.66 4.36 10.87
CA ALA A 95 26.75 4.70 11.81
C ALA A 95 26.31 4.89 13.28
N ARG A 96 25.00 4.82 13.58
CA ARG A 96 24.47 4.94 14.96
C ARG A 96 24.11 3.60 15.62
N VAL A 97 24.43 2.48 14.98
CA VAL A 97 24.14 1.12 15.47
C VAL A 97 25.43 0.29 15.68
N ASN A 98 26.61 0.91 15.69
CA ASN A 98 27.84 0.29 16.18
C ASN A 98 28.41 1.07 17.35
#